data_AF-A0A7W1A547-F1
#
_entry.id   AF-A0A7W1A547-F1
#
_cell.length_a   1.000
_cell.length_b   1.000
_cell.length_c   1.000
_cell.angle_alpha   90.00
_cell.angle_beta   90.00
_cell.angle_gamma   90.00
#
_symmetry.space_group_name_H-M   'P 1'
#
loop_
_entity.id
_entity.type
_entity.pdbx_description
1 polymer ?
#
loop_
_entity_poly.entity_id
_entity_poly.type
_entity_poly.pdbx_seq_one_letter_code
_entity_poly.pdbx_strand_id
1 'polypeptide(L)'
;MLPGYGQVQLERHNGAMLFAIVEVFSIGMARKAAMDLHEAKRSRTDSTVATFQLDANGRAIIDPATGLPRPATFSFGRFDDARIAARRTHYEDWIAAIIFNHLFAGADAYVAANLWDFKGNVDVAATPRSARVMARVTLP
;
A
#
# COMPACT_ATOMS: atom_id res chain seq x y z
N MET A 1 8.52 -18.65 10.22
CA MET A 1 7.55 -18.85 11.30
C MET A 1 6.30 -18.10 10.91
N LEU A 2 5.21 -18.83 10.60
CA LEU A 2 3.94 -18.21 10.21
C LEU A 2 3.29 -17.60 11.46
N PRO A 3 2.86 -16.33 11.40
CA PRO A 3 2.07 -15.74 12.48
C PRO A 3 0.80 -16.58 12.67
N GLY A 4 0.58 -17.12 13.88
CA GLY A 4 -0.67 -17.83 14.22
C GLY A 4 -0.54 -19.30 14.65
N TYR A 5 0.63 -19.95 14.51
CA TYR A 5 0.75 -21.37 14.91
C TYR A 5 0.58 -21.61 16.42
N GLY A 6 0.85 -20.60 17.26
CA GLY A 6 0.65 -20.67 18.71
C GLY A 6 -0.78 -20.40 19.20
N GLN A 7 -1.69 -19.93 18.33
CA GLN A 7 -3.04 -19.50 18.73
C GLN A 7 -4.16 -20.49 18.35
N VAL A 8 -3.85 -21.62 17.71
CA VAL A 8 -4.85 -22.66 17.40
C VAL A 8 -5.28 -23.42 18.66
N GLN A 9 -4.55 -23.27 19.78
CA GLN A 9 -4.81 -24.00 21.02
C GLN A 9 -5.52 -23.21 22.12
N LEU A 10 -5.72 -21.90 21.94
CA LEU A 10 -6.51 -21.07 22.87
C LEU A 10 -7.62 -20.35 22.09
N GLU A 11 -8.86 -20.65 22.42
CA GLU A 11 -10.13 -20.19 21.80
C GLU A 11 -10.37 -18.66 21.89
N ARG A 12 -9.38 -17.83 21.55
CA ARG A 12 -9.49 -16.37 21.49
C ARG A 12 -8.99 -15.86 20.15
N HIS A 13 -9.72 -16.26 19.11
CA HIS A 13 -9.39 -16.14 17.68
C HIS A 13 -9.42 -14.71 17.09
N ASN A 14 -9.78 -13.68 17.88
CA ASN A 14 -10.08 -12.36 17.32
C ASN A 14 -8.84 -11.51 16.98
N GLY A 15 -7.76 -11.64 17.75
CA GLY A 15 -6.55 -10.81 17.60
C GLY A 15 -5.74 -11.13 16.35
N ALA A 16 -5.26 -12.38 16.22
CA ALA A 16 -4.44 -12.78 15.06
C ALA A 16 -5.20 -12.71 13.73
N MET A 17 -6.51 -12.98 13.73
CA MET A 17 -7.32 -12.86 12.51
C MET A 17 -7.36 -11.43 11.98
N LEU A 18 -7.42 -10.43 12.87
CA LEU A 18 -7.41 -9.02 12.47
C LEU A 18 -6.08 -8.62 11.84
N PHE A 19 -4.95 -8.98 12.47
CA PHE A 19 -3.63 -8.70 11.92
C PHE A 19 -3.39 -9.43 10.59
N ALA A 20 -3.89 -10.66 10.43
CA ALA A 20 -3.79 -11.40 9.18
C ALA A 20 -4.58 -10.75 8.03
N ILE A 21 -5.79 -10.24 8.30
CA ILE A 21 -6.60 -9.53 7.31
C ILE A 21 -5.88 -8.24 6.87
N VAL A 22 -5.39 -7.45 7.82
CA VAL A 22 -4.65 -6.22 7.54
C VAL A 22 -3.38 -6.50 6.74
N GLU A 23 -2.66 -7.57 7.07
CA GLU A 23 -1.46 -8.01 6.35
C GLU A 23 -1.76 -8.31 4.88
N VAL A 24 -2.75 -9.19 4.63
CA VAL A 24 -3.13 -9.60 3.27
C VAL A 24 -3.58 -8.40 2.43
N PHE A 25 -4.35 -7.51 3.04
CA PHE A 25 -4.78 -6.27 2.38
C PHE A 25 -3.58 -5.38 2.01
N SER A 26 -2.66 -5.18 2.95
CA SER A 26 -1.48 -4.34 2.76
C SER A 26 -0.55 -4.91 1.69
N ILE A 27 -0.36 -6.23 1.65
CA ILE A 27 0.40 -6.92 0.59
C ILE A 27 -0.26 -6.71 -0.79
N GLY A 28 -1.58 -6.85 -0.87
CA GLY A 28 -2.33 -6.62 -2.10
C GLY A 28 -2.14 -5.20 -2.63
N MET A 29 -2.22 -4.21 -1.73
CA MET A 29 -2.04 -2.81 -2.07
C MET A 29 -0.59 -2.46 -2.42
N ALA A 30 0.40 -3.02 -1.72
CA ALA A 30 1.81 -2.87 -2.08
C ALA A 30 2.08 -3.40 -3.49
N ARG A 31 1.55 -4.57 -3.84
CA ARG A 31 1.69 -5.14 -5.18
C ARG A 31 1.03 -4.28 -6.25
N LYS A 32 -0.19 -3.77 -5.98
CA LYS A 32 -0.87 -2.84 -6.88
C LYS A 32 -0.06 -1.56 -7.09
N ALA A 33 0.43 -0.96 -6.01
CA ALA A 33 1.25 0.26 -6.07
C ALA A 33 2.55 0.06 -6.87
N ALA A 34 3.16 -1.12 -6.77
CA ALA A 34 4.34 -1.48 -7.55
C ALA A 34 4.04 -1.57 -9.07
N MET A 35 2.92 -2.19 -9.45
CA MET A 35 2.48 -2.25 -10.85
C MET A 35 2.19 -0.85 -11.40
N ASP A 36 1.48 -0.03 -10.63
CA ASP A 36 1.18 1.36 -10.96
C ASP A 36 2.46 2.20 -11.16
N LEU A 37 3.47 1.99 -10.31
CA LEU A 37 4.77 2.65 -10.44
C LEU A 37 5.51 2.19 -11.69
N HIS A 38 5.50 0.89 -11.99
CA HIS A 38 6.13 0.33 -13.17
C HIS A 38 5.50 0.90 -14.46
N GLU A 39 4.17 0.95 -14.52
CA GLU A 39 3.45 1.52 -15.66
C GLU A 39 3.77 3.01 -15.82
N ALA A 40 3.74 3.80 -14.74
CA ALA A 40 4.07 5.23 -14.82
C ALA A 40 5.50 5.49 -15.32
N LYS A 41 6.47 4.65 -14.93
CA LYS A 41 7.84 4.74 -15.44
C LYS A 41 7.91 4.40 -16.93
N ARG A 42 7.12 3.44 -17.40
CA ARG A 42 7.04 3.06 -18.81
C ARG A 42 6.38 4.15 -19.66
N SER A 43 5.29 4.74 -19.17
CA SER A 43 4.58 5.81 -19.89
C SER A 43 5.32 7.15 -19.89
N ARG A 44 6.39 7.31 -19.10
CA ARG A 44 7.20 8.54 -19.06
C ARG A 44 7.80 8.89 -20.43
N THR A 45 8.21 7.87 -21.17
CA THR A 45 8.84 8.04 -22.49
C THR A 45 7.83 8.15 -23.63
N ASP A 46 6.53 8.16 -23.31
CA ASP A 46 5.49 8.34 -24.31
C ASP A 46 5.32 9.84 -24.63
N SER A 47 5.46 10.16 -25.91
CA SER A 47 5.37 11.52 -26.42
C SER A 47 4.59 11.52 -27.72
N THR A 48 3.66 12.45 -27.86
CA THR A 48 2.90 12.65 -29.09
C THR A 48 3.33 13.95 -29.76
N VAL A 49 3.22 14.01 -31.09
CA VAL A 49 3.52 15.23 -31.83
C VAL A 49 2.41 16.25 -31.56
N ALA A 50 2.78 17.44 -31.08
CA ALA A 50 1.85 18.51 -30.77
C ALA A 50 1.69 19.48 -31.94
N THR A 51 2.79 19.81 -32.61
CA THR A 51 2.78 20.70 -33.79
C THR A 51 3.80 20.24 -34.82
N PHE A 52 3.59 20.64 -36.07
CA PHE A 52 4.50 20.37 -37.19
C PHE A 52 5.20 21.65 -37.64
N GLN A 53 6.40 21.52 -38.20
CA GLN A 53 7.12 22.64 -38.78
C GLN A 53 6.37 23.14 -40.01
N LEU A 54 6.11 24.45 -40.07
CA LEU A 54 5.37 25.08 -41.17
C LEU A 54 6.33 25.87 -42.06
N ASP A 55 6.07 25.88 -43.37
CA ASP A 55 6.74 26.75 -44.32
C ASP A 55 6.22 28.20 -44.25
N ALA A 56 6.81 29.10 -45.03
CA ALA A 56 6.38 30.51 -45.11
C ALA A 56 4.92 30.69 -45.59
N ASN A 57 4.32 29.65 -46.16
CA ASN A 57 2.95 29.63 -46.67
C ASN A 57 1.98 28.89 -45.71
N GLY A 58 2.43 28.51 -44.51
CA GLY A 58 1.64 27.82 -43.50
C GLY A 58 1.39 26.34 -43.77
N ARG A 59 2.13 25.70 -44.69
CA ARG A 59 2.03 24.26 -44.98
C ARG A 59 3.07 23.48 -44.19
N ALA A 60 2.73 22.26 -43.77
CA ALA A 60 3.67 21.41 -43.05
C ALA A 60 4.85 21.02 -43.94
N ILE A 61 6.08 21.22 -43.44
CA ILE A 61 7.31 20.87 -44.14
C ILE A 61 7.45 19.34 -44.11
N ILE A 62 7.38 18.72 -45.29
CA ILE A 62 7.54 17.27 -45.45
C ILE A 62 9.04 16.93 -45.45
N ASP A 63 9.41 15.88 -44.72
CA ASP A 63 10.75 15.31 -44.77
C ASP A 63 10.90 14.46 -46.05
N PRO A 64 11.85 14.77 -46.94
CA PRO A 64 12.05 14.04 -48.19
C PRO A 64 12.52 12.59 -48.00
N ALA A 65 13.07 12.23 -46.84
CA ALA A 65 13.51 10.85 -46.57
C ALA A 65 12.36 9.93 -46.14
N THR A 66 11.35 10.47 -45.45
CA THR A 66 10.26 9.68 -44.83
C THR A 66 8.90 9.93 -45.47
N GLY A 67 8.74 11.02 -46.23
CA GLY A 67 7.46 11.44 -46.79
C GLY A 67 6.46 11.94 -45.74
N LEU A 68 6.89 12.10 -44.49
CA LEU A 68 6.05 12.51 -43.37
C LEU A 68 6.30 13.99 -42.98
N PRO A 69 5.29 14.68 -42.41
CA PRO A 69 5.46 16.02 -41.87
C PRO A 69 6.48 16.06 -40.72
N ARG A 70 7.40 17.03 -40.74
CA ARG A 70 8.40 17.19 -39.67
C ARG A 70 7.75 17.70 -38.38
N PRO A 71 7.88 17.00 -37.24
CA PRO A 71 7.40 17.50 -35.96
C PRO A 71 8.21 18.73 -35.50
N ALA A 72 7.53 19.74 -34.97
CA ALA A 72 8.12 20.95 -34.40
C ALA A 72 8.17 20.89 -32.87
N THR A 73 7.07 20.50 -32.23
CA THR A 73 7.00 20.33 -30.78
C THR A 73 6.35 19.00 -30.41
N PHE A 74 6.80 18.45 -29.27
CA PHE A 74 6.26 17.24 -28.68
C PHE A 74 5.48 17.58 -27.42
N SER A 75 4.35 16.91 -27.21
CA SER A 75 3.62 16.90 -25.94
C SER A 75 4.01 15.64 -25.18
N PHE A 76 4.52 15.81 -23.97
CA PHE A 76 4.88 14.71 -23.09
C PHE A 76 3.68 14.25 -22.27
N GLY A 77 3.61 12.96 -21.98
CA GLY A 77 2.54 12.39 -21.17
C GLY A 77 2.44 13.01 -19.77
N ARG A 78 1.27 12.83 -19.12
CA ARG A 78 0.94 13.35 -17.78
C ARG A 78 1.79 12.82 -16.60
N PHE A 79 2.78 11.97 -16.89
CA PHE A 79 3.61 11.28 -15.92
C PHE A 79 4.97 11.98 -15.86
N ASP A 80 5.00 13.09 -15.14
CA ASP A 80 6.20 13.81 -14.80
C ASP A 80 6.94 13.16 -13.61
N ASP A 81 8.14 13.65 -13.32
CA ASP A 81 8.98 13.14 -12.23
C ASP A 81 8.27 13.23 -10.86
N ALA A 82 7.49 14.28 -10.64
CA ALA A 82 6.72 14.46 -9.41
C ALA A 82 5.67 13.35 -9.21
N ARG A 83 4.95 12.98 -10.28
CA ARG A 83 3.92 11.94 -10.21
C ARG A 83 4.51 10.54 -10.08
N ILE A 84 5.67 10.29 -10.67
CA ILE A 84 6.42 9.04 -10.47
C ILE A 84 6.91 8.94 -9.03
N ALA A 85 7.45 10.03 -8.47
CA ALA A 85 7.86 10.08 -7.07
C ALA A 85 6.67 9.82 -6.13
N ALA A 86 5.51 10.43 -6.38
CA ALA A 86 4.31 10.18 -5.58
C ALA A 86 3.86 8.70 -5.61
N ARG A 87 3.93 8.03 -6.77
CA ARG A 87 3.62 6.59 -6.86
C ARG A 87 4.62 5.72 -6.13
N ARG A 88 5.89 6.14 -6.08
CA ARG A 88 6.93 5.47 -5.28
C ARG A 88 6.63 5.60 -3.79
N THR A 89 6.32 6.81 -3.31
CA THR A 89 5.94 7.03 -1.90
C THR A 89 4.75 6.16 -1.53
N HIS A 90 3.71 6.10 -2.36
CA HIS A 90 2.56 5.25 -2.10
C HIS A 90 2.94 3.76 -1.97
N TYR A 91 3.90 3.25 -2.75
CA TYR A 91 4.41 1.88 -2.57
C TYR A 91 5.17 1.71 -1.25
N GLU A 92 6.00 2.68 -0.89
CA GLU A 92 6.77 2.70 0.37
C GLU A 92 5.83 2.76 1.59
N ASP A 93 4.72 3.51 1.52
CA ASP A 93 3.71 3.57 2.58
C ASP A 93 3.06 2.21 2.86
N TRP A 94 2.76 1.43 1.81
CA TRP A 94 2.21 0.08 1.99
C TRP A 94 3.25 -0.91 2.54
N ILE A 95 4.53 -0.75 2.20
CA ILE A 95 5.60 -1.51 2.85
C ILE A 95 5.68 -1.15 4.34
N ALA A 96 5.61 0.14 4.68
CA ALA A 96 5.60 0.58 6.06
C ALA A 96 4.42 -0.03 6.82
N ALA A 97 3.22 -0.04 6.23
CA ALA A 97 2.03 -0.66 6.84
C ALA A 97 2.24 -2.15 7.18
N ILE A 98 2.86 -2.92 6.28
CA ILE A 98 3.22 -4.34 6.51
C ILE A 98 4.17 -4.47 7.71
N ILE A 99 5.23 -3.66 7.74
CA ILE A 99 6.23 -3.69 8.81
C ILE A 99 5.58 -3.34 10.16
N PHE A 100 4.76 -2.29 10.20
CA PHE A 100 4.06 -1.89 11.42
C PHE A 100 3.08 -2.97 11.87
N ASN A 101 2.31 -3.56 10.96
CA ASN A 101 1.38 -4.64 11.28
C ASN A 101 2.10 -5.82 11.94
N HIS A 102 3.28 -6.20 11.43
CA HIS A 102 4.12 -7.23 12.03
C HIS A 102 4.60 -6.87 13.45
N LEU A 103 5.03 -5.62 13.66
CA LEU A 103 5.49 -5.17 14.97
C LEU A 103 4.34 -5.20 16.00
N PHE A 104 3.15 -4.75 15.62
CA PHE A 104 1.97 -4.78 16.51
C PHE A 104 1.51 -6.22 16.79
N ALA A 105 1.47 -7.08 15.77
CA ALA A 105 1.13 -8.49 15.96
C ALA A 105 2.14 -9.19 16.90
N GLY A 106 3.43 -8.89 16.76
CA GLY A 106 4.47 -9.40 17.65
C GLY A 106 4.31 -8.88 19.09
N ALA A 107 3.99 -7.61 19.27
CA ALA A 107 3.73 -7.01 20.58
C ALA A 107 2.50 -7.64 21.26
N ASP A 108 1.40 -7.82 20.53
CA ASP A 108 0.19 -8.49 21.03
C ASP A 108 0.49 -9.94 21.44
N ALA A 109 1.25 -10.67 20.63
CA ALA A 109 1.66 -12.02 20.95
C ALA A 109 2.57 -12.10 22.19
N TYR A 110 3.51 -11.16 22.35
CA TYR A 110 4.36 -11.06 23.54
C TYR A 110 3.54 -10.78 24.80
N VAL A 111 2.61 -9.84 24.73
CA VAL A 111 1.70 -9.51 25.84
C VAL A 111 0.84 -10.72 26.19
N ALA A 112 0.25 -11.40 25.20
CA ALA A 112 -0.54 -12.60 25.40
C ALA A 112 0.26 -13.74 26.06
N ALA A 113 1.53 -13.92 25.67
CA ALA A 113 2.41 -14.93 26.26
C ALA A 113 2.74 -14.62 27.72
N ASN A 114 2.97 -13.35 28.08
CA ASN A 114 3.23 -12.95 29.46
C ASN A 114 1.97 -13.05 30.36
N LEU A 115 0.78 -12.85 29.78
CA LEU A 115 -0.50 -13.01 30.49
C LEU A 115 -0.91 -14.47 30.68
N TRP A 116 -0.26 -15.42 29.98
CA TRP A 116 -0.57 -16.84 30.09
C TRP A 116 -0.37 -17.40 31.52
N ASP A 117 0.49 -16.76 32.32
CA ASP A 117 0.75 -17.15 33.71
C ASP A 117 -0.30 -16.58 34.70
N PHE A 118 -1.12 -15.60 34.29
CA PHE A 118 -2.15 -15.00 35.14
C PHE A 118 -3.51 -15.69 34.94
N LYS A 119 -3.93 -16.52 35.91
CA LYS A 119 -5.28 -17.16 35.98
C LYS A 119 -6.44 -16.18 36.32
N GLY A 120 -6.34 -14.90 35.98
CA GLY A 120 -7.43 -13.94 36.13
C GLY A 120 -8.22 -13.83 34.82
N ASN A 121 -9.54 -14.08 34.85
CA ASN A 121 -10.40 -13.81 33.70
C ASN A 121 -10.53 -12.28 33.52
N VAL A 122 -9.60 -11.69 32.75
CA VAL A 122 -9.69 -10.29 32.35
C VAL A 122 -10.65 -10.20 31.16
N ASP A 123 -11.88 -9.78 31.45
CA ASP A 123 -12.98 -9.67 30.49
C ASP A 123 -13.19 -8.20 30.11
N VAL A 124 -12.98 -7.85 28.83
CA VAL A 124 -13.10 -6.48 28.35
C VAL A 124 -14.51 -6.28 27.77
N ALA A 125 -15.43 -5.79 28.61
CA ALA A 125 -16.81 -5.51 28.22
C ALA A 125 -16.97 -4.05 27.74
N ALA A 126 -17.19 -3.84 26.44
CA ALA A 126 -17.56 -2.53 25.91
C ALA A 126 -19.03 -2.21 26.29
N THR A 127 -19.23 -1.19 27.13
CA THR A 127 -20.57 -0.67 27.47
C THR A 127 -20.93 0.47 26.51
N PRO A 128 -22.20 0.63 26.06
CA PRO A 128 -22.60 1.59 25.01
C PRO A 128 -22.23 3.07 25.20
N ARG A 129 -21.71 3.46 26.37
CA ARG A 129 -21.40 4.84 26.73
C ARG A 129 -19.92 5.10 27.03
N SER A 130 -19.08 4.04 27.11
CA SER A 130 -17.64 4.13 27.38
C SER A 130 -16.96 2.76 27.27
N ALA A 131 -15.76 2.70 26.69
CA ALA A 131 -14.89 1.53 26.83
C ALA A 131 -14.40 1.45 28.29
N ARG A 132 -14.88 0.46 29.05
CA ARG A 132 -14.38 0.17 30.40
C ARG A 132 -13.63 -1.16 30.35
N VAL A 133 -12.39 -1.16 30.82
CA VAL A 133 -11.63 -2.40 31.05
C VAL A 133 -11.98 -2.87 32.46
N MET A 134 -12.54 -4.08 32.59
CA MET A 134 -12.84 -4.68 33.89
C MET A 134 -11.98 -5.93 34.06
N ALA A 135 -11.43 -6.13 35.25
CA ALA A 135 -10.77 -7.38 35.61
C ALA A 135 -11.63 -8.04 36.69
N ARG A 136 -12.09 -9.28 36.46
CA ARG A 136 -12.79 -10.06 37.48
C ARG A 136 -11.82 -11.10 38.02
N VAL A 137 -11.42 -10.93 39.28
CA VAL A 137 -10.63 -11.92 40.00
C VAL A 137 -11.58 -12.71 40.88
N THR A 138 -11.79 -13.99 40.54
CA THR A 138 -12.54 -14.92 41.39
C THR A 138 -11.53 -15.61 42.31
N LEU A 139 -11.56 -15.32 43.60
CA LEU A 139 -10.76 -16.04 44.60
C LEU A 139 -11.56 -17.28 45.09
N PRO A 140 -10.88 -18.38 45.46
CA PRO A 140 -11.51 -19.57 46.02
C PRO A 140 -12.15 -19.33 47.41
#